data_AF-A0AAU5YG26-F1
#
_entry.id   AF-A0AAU5YG26-F1
#
_cell.length_a   1.000
_cell.length_b   1.000
_cell.length_c   1.000
_cell.angle_alpha   90.00
_cell.angle_beta   90.00
_cell.angle_gamma   90.00
#
_symmetry.space_group_name_H-M   'P 1'
#
loop_
_entity.id
_entity.type
_entity.pdbx_description
1 polymer ?
#
loop_
_entity_poly.entity_id
_entity_poly.type
_entity_poly.pdbx_seq_one_letter_code
_entity_poly.pdbx_strand_id
1 'polypeptide(L)'
;MSRPTAKPRADHRHAADQARQMPGQWVLAGTYGGRASAQSAALQVRTGDRAPAYLPAGSFDARTEVTQDGADLWVRYLDQAARDFRSSVASGLTEDVAAFSTRLDAATTSKDT
;
A
#
# COMPACT_ATOMS: atom_id res chain seq x y z
N MET A 1 25.81 -26.69 -13.29
CA MET A 1 25.45 -25.43 -12.59
C MET A 1 24.07 -25.00 -13.09
N SER A 2 23.04 -25.06 -12.26
CA SER A 2 21.68 -24.65 -12.65
C SER A 2 21.63 -23.14 -12.81
N ARG A 3 21.21 -22.69 -13.99
CA ARG A 3 21.04 -21.27 -14.30
C ARG A 3 19.85 -20.75 -13.46
N PRO A 4 19.97 -19.62 -12.74
CA PRO A 4 18.84 -19.04 -12.05
C PRO A 4 17.73 -18.75 -13.06
N THR A 5 16.57 -19.39 -12.91
CA THR A 5 15.38 -19.10 -13.71
C THR A 5 15.00 -17.65 -13.43
N ALA A 6 15.03 -16.80 -14.46
CA ALA A 6 14.61 -15.42 -14.33
C ALA A 6 13.16 -15.39 -13.83
N LYS A 7 12.94 -14.81 -12.65
CA LYS A 7 11.58 -14.63 -12.13
C LYS A 7 10.77 -13.77 -13.11
N PRO A 8 9.50 -14.11 -13.36
CA PRO A 8 8.65 -13.30 -14.21
C PRO A 8 8.63 -11.86 -13.71
N ARG A 9 8.85 -10.91 -14.62
CA ARG A 9 8.81 -9.48 -14.30
C ARG A 9 7.40 -9.12 -13.83
N ALA A 10 7.30 -8.28 -12.80
CA ALA A 10 6.02 -7.75 -12.33
C ALA A 10 5.32 -6.99 -13.47
N ASP A 11 4.08 -7.38 -13.78
CA ASP A 11 3.23 -6.66 -14.73
C ASP A 11 2.37 -5.63 -13.98
N HIS A 12 2.96 -4.45 -13.80
CA HIS A 12 2.33 -3.35 -13.09
C HIS A 12 1.07 -2.83 -13.77
N ARG A 13 0.98 -2.92 -15.10
CA ARG A 13 -0.20 -2.44 -15.82
C ARG A 13 -1.37 -3.37 -15.58
N HIS A 14 -1.15 -4.67 -15.73
CA HIS A 14 -2.17 -5.67 -15.45
C HIS A 14 -2.65 -5.61 -14.00
N ALA A 15 -1.73 -5.51 -13.04
CA ALA A 15 -2.08 -5.40 -11.63
C ALA A 15 -2.88 -4.13 -11.31
N ALA A 16 -2.53 -2.98 -11.91
CA ALA A 16 -3.27 -1.73 -11.72
C ALA A 16 -4.69 -1.83 -12.30
N ASP A 17 -4.85 -2.44 -13.46
CA ASP A 17 -6.15 -2.61 -14.11
C ASP A 17 -7.05 -3.56 -13.31
N GLN A 18 -6.51 -4.67 -12.78
CA GLN A 18 -7.22 -5.54 -11.86
C GLN A 18 -7.63 -4.81 -10.58
N ALA A 19 -6.72 -4.06 -9.96
CA ALA A 19 -7.02 -3.33 -8.74
C ALA A 19 -8.11 -2.26 -8.95
N ARG A 20 -8.17 -1.62 -10.14
CA ARG A 20 -9.24 -0.68 -10.49
C ARG A 20 -10.60 -1.36 -10.63
N GLN A 21 -10.64 -2.60 -11.12
CA GLN A 21 -11.87 -3.38 -11.23
C GLN A 21 -12.39 -3.81 -9.85
N MET A 22 -11.53 -3.84 -8.83
CA MET A 22 -11.86 -4.28 -7.47
C MET A 22 -11.38 -3.25 -6.43
N PRO A 23 -11.97 -2.03 -6.39
CA PRO A 23 -11.56 -0.99 -5.44
C PRO A 23 -11.61 -1.49 -4.00
N GLY A 24 -10.63 -1.09 -3.19
CA GLY A 24 -10.52 -1.51 -1.80
C GLY A 24 -9.93 -2.92 -1.59
N GLN A 25 -9.75 -3.72 -2.65
CA GLN A 25 -9.16 -5.06 -2.56
C GLN A 25 -7.65 -5.05 -2.90
N TRP A 26 -6.91 -5.93 -2.23
CA TRP A 26 -5.48 -6.11 -2.47
C TRP A 26 -5.26 -7.10 -3.61
N VAL A 27 -4.44 -6.70 -4.58
CA VAL A 27 -4.03 -7.47 -5.75
C VAL A 27 -2.53 -7.66 -5.71
N LEU A 28 -2.06 -8.88 -5.99
CA LEU A 28 -0.63 -9.17 -6.10
C LEU A 28 -0.09 -8.57 -7.40
N ALA A 29 0.83 -7.61 -7.31
CA ALA A 29 1.48 -6.99 -8.45
C ALA A 29 2.75 -7.74 -8.91
N GLY A 30 3.39 -8.45 -7.99
CA GLY A 30 4.50 -9.34 -8.31
C GLY A 30 5.43 -9.60 -7.13
N THR A 31 6.34 -10.55 -7.32
CA THR A 31 7.32 -10.98 -6.32
C THR A 31 8.71 -10.51 -6.70
N TYR A 32 9.37 -9.83 -5.77
CA TYR A 32 10.72 -9.31 -5.92
C TYR A 32 11.74 -10.23 -5.26
N GLY A 33 12.97 -10.24 -5.78
CA GLY A 33 14.06 -11.03 -5.20
C GLY A 33 14.50 -10.58 -3.80
N GLY A 34 14.07 -9.41 -3.34
CA GLY A 34 14.41 -8.91 -2.01
C GLY A 34 13.54 -7.74 -1.57
N ARG A 35 13.54 -7.50 -0.26
CA ARG A 35 12.72 -6.49 0.41
C ARG A 35 12.96 -5.07 -0.10
N ALA A 36 14.22 -4.68 -0.30
CA ALA A 36 14.57 -3.33 -0.75
C ALA A 36 13.94 -3.01 -2.13
N SER A 37 13.98 -3.97 -3.06
CA SER A 37 13.38 -3.81 -4.38
C SER A 37 11.85 -3.71 -4.30
N ALA A 38 11.21 -4.55 -3.47
CA ALA A 38 9.77 -4.48 -3.24
C ALA A 38 9.35 -3.13 -2.62
N GLN A 39 10.13 -2.61 -1.67
CA GLN A 39 9.86 -1.32 -1.03
C GLN A 39 10.00 -0.14 -2.00
N SER A 40 11.03 -0.16 -2.85
CA SER A 40 11.19 0.82 -3.92
C SER A 40 10.01 0.79 -4.90
N ALA A 41 9.57 -0.41 -5.30
CA ALA A 41 8.38 -0.57 -6.13
C ALA A 41 7.09 -0.10 -5.43
N ALA A 42 6.93 -0.38 -4.14
CA ALA A 42 5.79 0.11 -3.36
C ALA A 42 5.74 1.65 -3.29
N LEU A 43 6.89 2.31 -3.21
CA LEU A 43 6.96 3.77 -3.29
C LEU A 43 6.49 4.27 -4.66
N GLN A 44 6.98 3.66 -5.74
CA GLN A 44 6.59 4.00 -7.12
C GLN A 44 5.10 3.80 -7.38
N VAL A 45 4.48 2.77 -6.80
CA VAL A 45 3.02 2.57 -6.85
C VAL A 45 2.28 3.73 -6.19
N ARG A 46 2.71 4.16 -5.00
CA ARG A 46 2.03 5.22 -4.23
C ARG A 46 2.15 6.59 -4.90
N THR A 47 3.33 6.88 -5.47
CA THR A 47 3.60 8.17 -6.11
C THR A 47 3.22 8.21 -7.60
N GLY A 48 3.11 7.05 -8.25
CA GLY A 48 3.03 6.93 -9.70
C GLY A 48 4.35 7.24 -10.43
N ASP A 49 5.43 7.55 -9.71
CA ASP A 49 6.73 7.87 -10.29
C ASP A 49 7.35 6.61 -10.89
N ARG A 50 7.80 6.69 -12.15
CA ARG A 50 8.33 5.57 -12.95
C ARG A 50 7.35 4.40 -13.16
N ALA A 51 6.11 4.53 -12.71
CA ALA A 51 5.07 3.53 -12.85
C ALA A 51 3.73 4.22 -13.21
N PRO A 52 3.59 4.72 -14.47
CA PRO A 52 2.45 5.54 -14.88
C PRO A 52 1.11 4.82 -14.80
N ALA A 53 1.13 3.48 -14.74
CA ALA A 53 -0.06 2.65 -14.50
C ALA A 53 -0.75 2.98 -13.16
N TYR A 54 -0.06 3.55 -12.18
CA TYR A 54 -0.60 3.88 -10.86
C TYR A 54 -0.96 5.35 -10.69
N LEU A 55 -1.02 6.12 -11.77
CA LEU A 55 -1.52 7.49 -11.71
C LEU A 55 -3.06 7.52 -11.53
N PRO A 56 -3.61 8.60 -10.91
CA PRO A 56 -2.86 9.70 -10.29
C PRO A 56 -2.26 9.31 -8.92
N ALA A 57 -1.20 10.03 -8.51
CA ALA A 57 -0.51 9.83 -7.23
C ALA A 57 -1.51 9.77 -6.05
N GLY A 58 -1.29 8.85 -5.11
CA GLY A 58 -2.18 8.63 -3.97
C GLY A 58 -3.44 7.81 -4.29
N SER A 59 -3.67 7.42 -5.56
CA SER A 59 -4.83 6.58 -5.92
C SER A 59 -4.64 5.11 -5.64
N PHE A 60 -3.41 4.69 -5.38
CA PHE A 60 -3.10 3.33 -4.99
C PHE A 60 -2.43 3.31 -3.63
N ASP A 61 -2.80 2.30 -2.87
CA ASP A 61 -2.05 1.84 -1.71
C ASP A 61 -1.12 0.71 -2.13
N ALA A 62 -0.01 0.59 -1.41
CA ALA A 62 0.97 -0.45 -1.67
C ALA A 62 1.52 -0.98 -0.36
N ARG A 63 1.65 -2.30 -0.25
CA ARG A 63 2.32 -2.94 0.88
C ARG A 63 3.22 -4.05 0.36
N THR A 64 4.26 -4.33 1.13
CA THR A 64 5.21 -5.40 0.85
C THR A 64 5.10 -6.47 1.92
N GLU A 65 5.09 -7.72 1.52
CA GLU A 65 5.10 -8.87 2.41
C GLU A 65 6.34 -9.72 2.13
N VAL A 66 7.14 -10.02 3.15
CA VAL A 66 8.34 -10.84 2.97
C VAL A 66 7.93 -12.31 3.01
N THR A 67 8.31 -13.04 1.97
CA THR A 67 8.02 -14.48 1.82
C THR A 67 9.33 -15.27 1.78
N GLN A 68 9.24 -16.61 1.85
CA GLN A 68 10.42 -17.49 1.74
C GLN A 68 11.15 -17.31 0.40
N ASP A 69 10.39 -16.96 -0.64
CA ASP A 69 10.90 -16.79 -1.99
C ASP A 69 11.35 -15.35 -2.30
N GLY A 70 11.11 -14.37 -1.41
CA GLY A 70 11.49 -12.99 -1.62
C GLY A 70 10.57 -11.98 -0.93
N ALA A 71 10.05 -11.02 -1.70
CA ALA A 71 9.11 -10.03 -1.17
C ALA A 71 8.00 -9.75 -2.18
N ASP A 72 6.77 -10.03 -1.77
CA ASP A 72 5.57 -9.81 -2.56
C ASP A 72 5.12 -8.35 -2.44
N LEU A 73 4.81 -7.75 -3.59
CA LEU A 73 4.21 -6.44 -3.69
C LEU A 73 2.71 -6.58 -3.90
N TRP A 74 1.95 -6.08 -2.95
CA TRP A 74 0.50 -5.99 -3.02
C TRP A 74 0.08 -4.55 -3.26
N VAL A 75 -0.86 -4.35 -4.17
CA VAL A 75 -1.40 -3.04 -4.52
C VAL A 75 -2.91 -3.03 -4.35
N ARG A 76 -3.47 -1.88 -4.01
CA ARG A 76 -4.91 -1.71 -3.85
C ARG A 76 -5.33 -0.36 -4.41
N TYR A 77 -6.34 -0.34 -5.26
CA TYR A 77 -6.92 0.93 -5.71
C TYR A 77 -7.81 1.50 -4.61
N LEU A 78 -7.64 2.78 -4.32
CA LEU A 78 -8.44 3.51 -3.35
C LEU A 78 -9.59 4.22 -4.08
N ASP A 79 -10.81 3.98 -3.62
CA ASP A 79 -11.96 4.74 -4.09
C ASP A 79 -11.87 6.21 -3.64
N GLN A 80 -12.84 7.02 -4.08
CA GLN A 80 -12.85 8.44 -3.73
C GLN A 80 -12.96 8.66 -2.22
N ALA A 81 -13.84 7.92 -1.54
CA ALA A 81 -14.06 8.06 -0.10
C ALA A 81 -12.79 7.75 0.72
N ALA A 82 -12.08 6.68 0.38
CA ALA A 82 -10.82 6.32 1.04
C ALA A 82 -9.72 7.36 0.80
N ARG A 83 -9.67 7.95 -0.41
CA ARG A 83 -8.73 9.03 -0.73
C ARG A 83 -9.05 10.31 0.04
N ASP A 84 -10.32 10.71 0.08
CA ASP A 84 -10.76 11.91 0.79
C ASP A 84 -10.50 11.78 2.29
N PHE A 85 -10.83 10.62 2.88
CA PHE A 85 -10.52 10.33 4.28
C PHE A 85 -9.02 10.45 4.57
N ARG A 86 -8.17 9.83 3.73
CA ARG A 86 -6.72 9.92 3.88
C ARG A 86 -6.23 11.36 3.77
N SER A 87 -6.77 12.14 2.85
CA SER A 87 -6.43 13.56 2.70
C SER A 87 -6.83 14.36 3.94
N SER A 88 -8.01 14.10 4.50
CA SER A 88 -8.52 14.77 5.71
C SER A 88 -7.65 14.47 6.94
N VAL A 89 -7.20 13.22 7.06
CA VAL A 89 -6.26 12.82 8.11
C VAL A 89 -4.90 13.51 7.92
N ALA A 90 -4.36 13.50 6.70
CA ALA A 90 -3.07 14.12 6.41
C ALA A 90 -3.08 15.66 6.60
N SER A 91 -4.22 16.32 6.36
CA SER A 91 -4.37 17.76 6.59
C SER A 91 -4.66 18.12 8.04
N GLY A 92 -4.81 17.14 8.95
CA GLY A 92 -5.17 17.37 10.35
C GLY A 92 -6.61 17.85 10.57
N LEU A 93 -7.47 17.73 9.55
CA LEU A 93 -8.90 18.04 9.68
C LEU A 93 -9.65 16.93 10.42
N THR A 94 -9.11 15.71 10.37
CA THR A 94 -9.61 14.55 11.10
C THR A 94 -8.41 13.83 11.70
N GLU A 95 -8.58 13.22 12.86
CA GLU A 95 -7.58 12.33 13.42
C GLU A 95 -7.79 10.90 12.93
N ASP A 96 -6.73 10.11 12.88
CA ASP A 96 -6.89 8.69 12.60
C ASP A 96 -7.49 7.94 13.79
N VAL A 97 -8.04 6.76 13.52
CA VAL A 97 -8.70 5.93 14.55
C VAL A 97 -7.72 5.52 15.67
N ALA A 98 -6.44 5.33 15.37
CA ALA A 98 -5.46 4.94 16.37
C ALA A 98 -5.13 6.09 17.33
N ALA A 99 -5.04 7.31 16.82
CA ALA A 99 -4.93 8.53 17.62
C ALA A 99 -6.17 8.70 18.51
N PHE A 100 -7.35 8.41 17.98
CA PHE A 100 -8.60 8.42 18.75
C PHE A 100 -8.60 7.40 19.89
N SER A 101 -8.28 6.13 19.59
CA SER A 101 -8.17 5.08 20.60
C SER A 101 -7.17 5.46 21.69
N THR A 102 -5.99 5.96 21.32
CA THR A 102 -4.96 6.38 22.27
C THR A 102 -5.46 7.46 23.24
N ARG A 103 -6.20 8.46 22.73
CA ARG A 103 -6.78 9.51 23.58
C ARG A 103 -7.88 8.97 24.49
N LEU A 104 -8.70 8.05 23.99
CA LEU A 104 -9.77 7.42 24.78
C LEU A 104 -9.20 6.60 25.94
N ASP A 105 -8.16 5.81 25.68
CA ASP A 105 -7.47 5.03 26.70
C ASP A 105 -6.88 5.96 27.79
N ALA A 106 -6.21 7.04 27.39
CA ALA A 106 -5.67 8.04 28.32
C ALA A 106 -6.75 8.72 29.18
N ALA A 107 -7.90 9.04 28.58
CA ALA A 107 -9.04 9.64 29.29
C ALA A 107 -9.68 8.69 30.31
N THR A 108 -9.67 7.38 30.01
CA THR A 108 -10.21 6.35 30.90
C THR A 108 -9.30 6.11 32.09
N THR A 109 -7.97 6.02 31.89
CA THR A 109 -7.00 5.87 32.98
C THR A 109 -6.97 7.07 33.93
N SER A 110 -7.22 8.29 33.43
CA SER A 110 -7.19 9.51 34.26
C SER A 110 -8.37 9.63 35.24
N LYS A 111 -9.39 8.77 35.13
CA LYS A 111 -10.60 8.82 35.96
C LYS A 111 -10.54 7.93 37.21
N ASP A 112 -9.53 7.08 37.31
CA ASP A 112 -9.32 6.12 38.40
C ASP A 112 -8.24 6.56 39.41
N THR A 113 -7.79 7.83 39.36
CA THR A 113 -6.84 8.43 40.34
C THR A 113 -7.51 9.60 41.06
#